data_AF-A0A2D6XGN1-F1
#
_entry.id   AF-A0A2D6XGN1-F1
#
_cell.length_a   1.000
_cell.length_b   1.000
_cell.length_c   1.000
_cell.angle_alpha   90.00
_cell.angle_beta   90.00
_cell.angle_gamma   90.00
#
_symmetry.space_group_name_H-M   'P 1'
#
loop_
_entity.id
_entity.type
_entity.pdbx_description
1 polymer ?
#
loop_
_entity_poly.entity_id
_entity_poly.type
_entity_poly.pdbx_seq_one_letter_code
_entity_poly.pdbx_strand_id
1 'polypeptide(L)'
;METSQINLKLSKNLLAAAQRYSKNFGYRNVQDLTAECLREKVFQENEFDETFTEDQIKLIDTLVSKIIEKKDFSTEKEMNKVLLG
;
A
#
# COMPACT_ATOMS: atom_id res chain seq x y z
N MET A 1 -0.59 19.00 23.57
CA MET A 1 -1.10 18.10 22.51
C MET A 1 -1.39 16.78 23.18
N GLU A 2 -2.60 16.24 23.00
CA GLU A 2 -2.94 14.93 23.52
C GLU A 2 -2.18 13.86 22.73
N THR A 3 -1.57 12.90 23.43
CA THR A 3 -0.81 11.81 22.82
C THR A 3 -1.28 10.48 23.38
N SER A 4 -1.52 9.51 22.51
CA SER A 4 -1.88 8.14 22.89
C SER A 4 -0.67 7.21 22.82
N GLN A 5 -0.50 6.34 23.81
CA GLN A 5 0.57 5.35 23.83
C GLN A 5 0.09 4.01 23.25
N ILE A 6 0.89 3.42 22.36
CA ILE A 6 0.68 2.08 21.81
C ILE A 6 1.72 1.15 22.42
N ASN A 7 1.30 0.00 22.95
CA ASN A 7 2.20 -1.03 23.47
C ASN A 7 2.28 -2.20 22.48
N LEU A 8 3.49 -2.49 22.00
CA LEU A 8 3.75 -3.52 21.00
C LEU A 8 4.70 -4.59 21.55
N LYS A 9 4.47 -5.85 21.17
CA LYS A 9 5.40 -6.94 21.40
C LYS A 9 6.17 -7.22 20.12
N LEU A 10 7.49 -7.14 20.17
CA LEU A 10 8.38 -7.40 19.04
C LEU A 10 9.18 -8.68 19.27
N SER A 11 9.50 -9.40 18.20
CA SER A 11 10.47 -10.50 18.27
C SER A 11 11.84 -9.93 18.64
N LYS A 12 12.67 -10.72 19.33
CA LYS A 12 14.02 -10.29 19.75
C LYS A 12 14.87 -9.84 18.55
N ASN A 13 14.77 -10.56 17.43
CA ASN A 13 15.51 -10.27 16.21
C ASN A 13 15.09 -8.93 15.60
N LEU A 14 13.78 -8.67 15.54
CA LEU A 14 13.24 -7.41 15.03
C LEU A 14 13.65 -6.23 15.92
N LEU A 15 13.56 -6.38 17.25
CA LEU A 15 13.99 -5.35 18.19
C LEU A 15 15.48 -5.03 18.02
N ALA A 16 16.33 -6.05 17.91
CA ALA A 16 17.77 -5.85 17.71
C ALA A 16 18.09 -5.16 16.38
N ALA A 17 17.40 -5.52 15.30
CA ALA A 17 17.54 -4.86 14.00
C ALA A 17 17.08 -3.38 14.08
N ALA A 18 15.93 -3.11 14.68
CA ALA A 18 15.40 -1.76 14.86
C ALA A 18 16.33 -0.89 15.73
N GLN A 19 16.94 -1.45 16.78
CA GLN A 19 17.92 -0.75 17.60
C GLN A 19 19.16 -0.35 16.78
N ARG A 20 19.72 -1.29 16.00
CA ARG A 20 20.86 -0.99 15.11
C ARG A 20 20.51 0.09 14.09
N TYR A 21 19.34 -0.02 13.47
CA TYR A 21 18.84 0.96 12.52
C TYR A 21 18.69 2.34 13.17
N SER A 22 18.00 2.42 14.32
CA SER A 22 17.78 3.68 15.03
C SER A 22 19.08 4.44 15.30
N LYS A 23 20.12 3.72 15.76
CA LYS A 23 21.43 4.30 16.05
C LYS A 23 22.16 4.79 14.79
N ASN A 24 22.12 4.01 13.71
CA ASN A 24 22.85 4.33 12.48
C ASN A 24 22.26 5.52 11.74
N PHE A 25 20.94 5.73 11.85
CA PHE A 25 20.21 6.77 11.14
C PHE A 25 19.81 7.97 12.02
N GLY A 26 20.37 8.06 13.23
CA GLY A 26 20.24 9.25 14.09
C GLY A 26 18.93 9.37 14.87
N TYR A 27 18.13 8.30 14.95
CA TYR A 27 16.92 8.26 15.77
C TYR A 27 17.26 8.14 17.25
N ARG A 28 16.42 8.72 18.12
CA ARG A 28 16.67 8.75 19.56
C ARG A 28 16.53 7.36 20.21
N ASN A 29 15.55 6.59 19.74
CA ASN A 29 15.26 5.24 20.19
C ASN A 29 14.34 4.53 19.18
N VAL A 30 13.96 3.29 19.49
CA VAL A 30 13.07 2.49 18.62
C VAL A 30 11.64 3.05 18.55
N GLN A 31 11.15 3.74 19.57
CA GLN A 31 9.82 4.35 19.55
C GLN A 31 9.79 5.56 18.61
N ASP A 32 10.84 6.38 18.64
CA ASP A 32 11.06 7.50 17.72
C ASP A 32 11.09 7.00 16.26
N LEU A 33 11.91 5.99 15.99
CA LEU A 33 11.92 5.29 14.68
C LEU A 33 10.52 4.77 14.28
N THR A 34 9.81 4.13 15.20
CA THR A 34 8.47 3.57 14.91
C THR A 34 7.47 4.66 14.58
N ALA A 35 7.50 5.78 15.31
CA ALA A 35 6.62 6.92 15.07
C ALA A 35 6.89 7.57 13.71
N GLU A 36 8.15 7.73 13.33
CA GLU A 36 8.54 8.26 12.02
C GLU A 36 8.11 7.33 10.88
N CYS A 37 8.37 6.03 10.98
CA CYS A 37 7.92 5.06 9.97
C CYS A 37 6.39 5.01 9.83
N LEU A 38 5.66 5.07 10.96
CA LEU A 38 4.20 5.15 10.93
C LEU A 38 3.73 6.45 10.29
N ARG A 39 4.37 7.58 10.60
CA ARG A 39 4.02 8.86 10.00
C ARG A 39 4.25 8.83 8.50
N GLU A 40 5.40 8.32 8.07
CA GLU A 40 5.73 8.15 6.67
C GLU A 40 4.65 7.33 5.97
N LYS A 41 4.30 6.16 6.50
CA LYS A 41 3.32 5.27 5.86
C LYS A 41 1.89 5.81 5.84
N VAL A 42 1.49 6.59 6.85
CA VAL A 42 0.11 7.11 7.01
C VAL A 42 -0.08 8.48 6.34
N PHE A 43 0.93 9.35 6.40
CA PHE A 43 0.82 10.75 5.99
C PHE A 43 1.68 11.12 4.77
N GLN A 44 2.61 10.27 4.30
CA GLN A 44 2.99 10.43 2.90
C GLN A 44 1.74 10.09 2.10
N GLU A 45 1.18 11.11 1.46
CA GLU A 45 0.41 10.94 0.24
C GLU A 45 1.31 10.13 -0.69
N ASN A 46 1.15 8.80 -0.70
CA ASN A 46 1.65 8.06 -1.84
C ASN A 46 0.88 8.68 -3.01
N GLU A 47 1.57 9.38 -3.92
CA GLU A 47 0.99 9.75 -5.22
C GLU A 47 0.37 8.52 -5.92
N PHE A 48 0.78 7.33 -5.50
CA PHE A 48 0.20 6.05 -5.81
C PHE A 48 -0.42 5.44 -4.54
N ASP A 49 -1.64 5.83 -4.21
CA ASP A 49 -2.51 4.96 -3.40
C ASP A 49 -2.59 3.61 -4.14
N GLU A 50 -1.90 2.59 -3.62
CA GLU A 50 -1.94 1.23 -4.18
C GLU A 50 -3.32 0.58 -4.00
N THR A 51 -4.24 1.27 -3.33
CA THR A 51 -5.64 0.85 -3.22
C THR A 51 -6.47 1.55 -4.30
N PHE A 52 -7.35 0.79 -4.97
CA PHE A 52 -8.31 1.39 -5.88
C PHE A 52 -9.25 2.30 -5.09
N THR A 53 -9.36 3.56 -5.49
CA THR A 53 -10.41 4.46 -4.99
C THR A 53 -11.80 3.85 -5.25
N GLU A 54 -12.81 4.22 -4.47
CA GLU A 54 -14.17 3.72 -4.66
C GLU A 54 -14.69 3.92 -6.10
N ASP A 55 -14.30 5.02 -6.75
CA ASP A 55 -14.70 5.32 -8.12
C ASP A 55 -13.98 4.43 -9.15
N GLN A 56 -12.72 4.07 -8.90
CA GLN A 56 -12.01 3.08 -9.70
C GLN A 56 -12.62 1.68 -9.54
N ILE A 57 -13.02 1.31 -8.33
CA ILE A 57 -13.72 0.04 -8.08
C ILE A 57 -15.06 0.02 -8.85
N LYS A 58 -15.87 1.08 -8.76
CA LYS A 58 -17.13 1.21 -9.51
C LYS A 58 -16.91 1.15 -11.02
N LEU A 59 -15.83 1.74 -11.53
CA LEU A 59 -15.50 1.69 -12.94
C LEU A 59 -15.20 0.26 -13.39
N ILE A 60 -14.39 -0.47 -12.62
CA ILE A 60 -14.06 -1.88 -12.89
C ILE A 60 -15.35 -2.72 -12.90
N ASP A 61 -16.20 -2.59 -11.88
CA ASP A 61 -17.47 -3.32 -11.80
C ASP A 61 -18.37 -3.02 -13.01
N THR A 62 -18.48 -1.74 -13.38
CA THR A 62 -19.27 -1.32 -14.55
C THR A 62 -18.73 -1.92 -15.85
N LEU A 63 -17.41 -1.99 -16.02
CA LEU A 63 -16.78 -2.57 -17.20
C LEU A 63 -17.06 -4.08 -17.27
N VAL A 64 -16.87 -4.79 -16.15
CA VAL A 64 -17.14 -6.23 -16.06
C VAL A 64 -18.60 -6.53 -16.39
N SER A 65 -19.55 -5.78 -15.80
CA SER A 65 -20.98 -5.96 -16.11
C SER A 65 -21.29 -5.74 -17.60
N LYS A 66 -20.76 -4.68 -18.21
CA LYS A 66 -20.98 -4.41 -19.65
C LYS A 66 -20.39 -5.48 -20.56
N ILE A 67 -19.22 -6.02 -20.22
CA ILE A 67 -18.58 -7.12 -20.97
C ILE A 67 -19.47 -8.36 -20.93
N ILE A 68 -19.99 -8.70 -19.75
CA ILE A 68 -20.89 -9.85 -19.55
C ILE A 68 -22.20 -9.65 -20.33
N GLU A 69 -22.84 -8.47 -20.22
CA GLU A 69 -24.09 -8.15 -20.93
C GLU A 69 -23.93 -8.26 -22.45
N LYS A 70 -22.81 -7.75 -22.98
CA LYS A 70 -22.53 -7.78 -24.42
C LYS A 70 -21.98 -9.11 -24.91
N LYS A 71 -21.67 -10.04 -23.99
CA LYS A 71 -20.94 -11.29 -24.26
C LYS A 71 -19.63 -11.06 -25.02
N ASP A 72 -18.96 -9.95 -24.73
CA ASP A 72 -17.78 -9.46 -25.43
C ASP A 72 -16.50 -10.05 -24.83
N PHE A 73 -16.38 -11.37 -24.90
CA PHE A 73 -15.25 -12.10 -24.34
C PHE A 73 -14.17 -12.29 -25.40
N SER A 74 -12.94 -11.93 -25.06
CA SER A 74 -11.76 -12.14 -25.91
C SER A 74 -10.68 -12.89 -25.16
N THR A 75 -9.88 -13.66 -25.88
CA THR A 75 -8.66 -14.24 -25.35
C THR A 75 -7.55 -13.18 -25.24
N GLU A 76 -6.57 -13.44 -24.39
CA GLU A 76 -5.37 -12.59 -24.27
C GLU A 76 -4.68 -12.37 -25.63
N LYS A 77 -4.62 -13.40 -26.47
CA LYS A 77 -4.02 -13.34 -27.80
C LYS A 77 -4.78 -12.39 -28.74
N GLU A 78 -6.10 -12.42 -28.70
CA GLU A 78 -6.95 -11.52 -29.50
C GLU A 78 -6.83 -10.09 -29.00
N MET A 79 -6.81 -9.90 -27.68
CA MET A 79 -6.67 -8.58 -27.06
C MET A 79 -5.30 -7.95 -27.36
N ASN A 80 -4.22 -8.72 -27.28
CA ASN A 80 -2.87 -8.26 -27.62
C ASN A 80 -2.74 -7.86 -29.09
N LYS A 81 -3.41 -8.58 -30.00
CA LYS A 81 -3.42 -8.22 -31.43
C LYS A 81 -4.12 -6.88 -31.68
N VAL A 82 -5.15 -6.55 -30.91
CA VAL A 82 -5.87 -5.26 -31.02
C VAL A 82 -5.08 -4.12 -30.40
N LEU A 83 -4.39 -4.37 -29.28
CA LEU A 83 -3.68 -3.35 -28.51
C LEU A 83 -2.27 -3.03 -29.03
N LEU A 84 -1.58 -4.00 -29.62
CA LEU A 84 -0.17 -3.88 -30.00
C LEU A 84 0.09 -3.82 -31.50
N GLY A 85 -0.93 -4.09 -32.34
CA GLY A 85 -0.81 -4.09 -33.81
C GLY A 85 -0.11 -5.31 -34.37
#